data_AF-A0A1G8BX69-F1
#
_entry.id   AF-A0A1G8BX69-F1
#
_cell.length_a   1.000
_cell.length_b   1.000
_cell.length_c   1.000
_cell.angle_alpha   90.00
_cell.angle_beta   90.00
_cell.angle_gamma   90.00
#
_symmetry.space_group_name_H-M   'P 1'
#
loop_
_entity.id
_entity.type
_entity.pdbx_description
1 polymer ?
#
loop_
_entity_poly.entity_id
_entity_poly.type
_entity_poly.pdbx_seq_one_letter_code
_entity_poly.pdbx_strand_id
1 'polypeptide(L)'
;MITSLIVLLGISISCGRHHNDKEYEKTHNLDIPKINLDACLETYNEYVNKYPVLFQKALYGDKKALKEYSDLMLSIAKIENKINELSNAHELPYRQFKKYKELKSKLTP
;
A
#
# COMPACT_ATOMS: atom_id res chain seq x y z
N MET A 1 26.59 -36.80 44.58
CA MET A 1 25.18 -36.48 44.86
C MET A 1 24.46 -36.24 43.54
N ILE A 2 23.29 -36.85 43.39
CA ILE A 2 22.44 -36.91 42.19
C ILE A 2 21.70 -35.57 42.00
N THR A 3 21.11 -35.39 40.81
CA THR A 3 20.09 -34.40 40.36
C THR A 3 20.70 -33.20 39.61
N SER A 4 20.28 -32.81 38.40
CA SER A 4 19.00 -32.96 37.69
C SER A 4 19.27 -33.04 36.17
N LEU A 5 18.77 -34.03 35.44
CA LEU A 5 17.41 -34.10 34.88
C LEU A 5 17.05 -32.87 34.01
N ILE A 6 17.60 -32.80 32.79
CA ILE A 6 17.02 -31.98 31.72
C ILE A 6 16.08 -32.90 30.93
N VAL A 7 14.79 -32.78 31.23
CA VAL A 7 13.71 -33.47 30.52
C VAL A 7 13.50 -32.78 29.16
N LEU A 8 13.54 -33.59 28.10
CA LEU A 8 13.09 -33.26 26.76
C LEU A 8 11.61 -32.84 26.76
N LEU A 9 11.33 -31.69 26.15
CA LEU A 9 10.17 -31.45 25.29
C LEU A 9 10.72 -30.58 24.14
N GLY A 10 10.93 -31.05 22.91
CA GLY A 10 10.06 -31.94 22.15
C GLY A 10 8.94 -31.15 21.49
N ILE A 11 9.25 -30.08 20.74
CA ILE A 11 8.32 -29.52 19.76
C ILE A 11 8.78 -29.97 18.38
N SER A 12 8.03 -30.96 17.90
CA SER A 12 8.07 -31.61 16.61
C SER A 12 7.95 -30.58 15.47
N ILE A 13 9.00 -30.45 14.65
CA ILE A 13 8.87 -29.85 13.32
C ILE A 13 8.22 -30.93 12.44
N SER A 14 6.90 -30.89 12.32
CA SER A 14 6.14 -31.78 11.43
C SER A 14 5.39 -30.97 10.38
N CYS A 15 5.75 -31.28 9.13
CA CYS A 15 5.00 -31.18 7.88
C CYS A 15 4.44 -29.84 7.39
N GLY A 16 4.79 -29.53 6.13
CA GLY A 16 3.98 -28.62 5.32
C GLY A 16 4.69 -28.10 4.08
N ARG A 17 5.17 -28.98 3.19
CA ARG A 17 5.62 -28.59 1.85
C ARG A 17 4.39 -28.38 0.97
N HIS A 18 4.04 -27.13 0.63
CA HIS A 18 3.17 -26.85 -0.53
C HIS A 18 3.41 -25.45 -1.09
N HIS A 19 3.46 -25.38 -2.41
CA HIS A 19 3.70 -24.19 -3.24
C HIS A 19 2.80 -23.00 -2.90
N ASN A 20 3.32 -21.79 -3.12
CA ASN A 20 2.72 -20.86 -4.07
C ASN A 20 3.65 -19.65 -4.33
N ASP A 21 4.14 -19.60 -5.56
CA ASP A 21 4.11 -18.42 -6.42
C ASP A 21 4.72 -17.14 -5.85
N LYS A 22 6.05 -17.05 -5.92
CA LYS A 22 6.70 -15.76 -6.14
C LYS A 22 6.53 -15.36 -7.61
N GLU A 23 5.29 -15.19 -8.05
CA GLU A 23 4.98 -14.36 -9.20
C GLU A 23 4.40 -13.06 -8.63
N TYR A 24 5.29 -12.23 -8.06
CA TYR A 24 5.01 -10.80 -8.05
C TYR A 24 5.14 -10.37 -9.50
N GLU A 25 4.00 -10.51 -10.17
CA GLU A 25 3.64 -9.96 -11.46
C GLU A 25 4.54 -8.77 -11.76
N LYS A 26 5.41 -8.99 -12.75
CA LYS A 26 6.27 -8.00 -13.38
C LYS A 26 5.41 -6.75 -13.56
N THR A 27 5.59 -5.77 -12.67
CA THR A 27 4.89 -4.50 -12.76
C THR A 27 5.16 -4.01 -14.16
N HIS A 28 4.12 -4.03 -14.99
CA HIS A 28 4.18 -3.48 -16.33
C HIS A 28 4.75 -2.08 -16.12
N ASN A 29 6.00 -1.89 -16.53
CA ASN A 29 6.57 -0.58 -16.73
C ASN A 29 5.68 0.02 -17.81
N LEU A 30 4.62 0.69 -17.36
CA LEU A 30 3.96 1.68 -18.16
C LEU A 30 5.09 2.65 -18.48
N ASP A 31 5.50 2.64 -19.73
CA ASP A 31 6.34 3.66 -20.30
C ASP A 31 5.45 4.91 -20.24
N ILE A 32 5.55 5.65 -19.13
CA ILE A 32 4.70 6.80 -18.87
C ILE A 32 5.47 8.00 -19.40
N PRO A 33 5.16 8.50 -20.61
CA PRO A 33 5.87 9.64 -21.18
C PRO A 33 5.53 10.84 -20.31
N LYS A 34 6.51 11.30 -19.53
CA LYS A 34 6.49 12.58 -18.80
C LYS A 34 5.15 12.80 -18.06
N ILE A 35 4.92 12.04 -16.98
CA ILE A 35 3.76 12.20 -16.09
C ILE A 35 3.47 13.70 -15.90
N ASN A 36 2.25 14.11 -16.26
CA ASN A 36 1.73 15.38 -15.81
C ASN A 36 1.44 15.22 -14.31
N LEU A 37 2.47 15.50 -13.50
CA LEU A 37 2.44 15.32 -12.05
C LEU A 37 1.30 16.11 -11.39
N ASP A 38 0.91 17.25 -11.98
CA ASP A 38 -0.27 18.00 -11.55
C ASP A 38 -1.55 17.18 -11.70
N ALA A 39 -1.77 16.56 -12.87
CA ALA A 39 -2.93 15.70 -13.12
C ALA A 39 -2.95 14.46 -12.19
N CYS A 40 -1.77 13.88 -11.91
CA CYS A 40 -1.66 12.80 -10.93
C CYS A 40 -2.07 13.26 -9.53
N LEU A 41 -1.65 14.46 -9.10
CA LEU A 41 -2.00 15.00 -7.79
C LEU A 41 -3.46 15.47 -7.71
N GLU A 42 -4.06 15.89 -8.82
CA GLU A 42 -5.50 16.14 -8.91
C GLU A 42 -6.29 14.85 -8.74
N THR A 43 -5.90 13.78 -9.45
CA THR A 43 -6.50 12.46 -9.31
C THR A 43 -6.35 11.93 -7.89
N TYR A 44 -5.18 12.11 -7.28
CA TYR A 44 -4.95 11.78 -5.87
C TYR A 44 -5.89 12.54 -4.95
N ASN A 45 -6.07 13.86 -5.14
CA ASN A 45 -7.00 14.66 -4.36
C ASN A 45 -8.45 14.17 -4.48
N GLU A 46 -8.90 13.78 -5.67
CA GLU A 46 -10.23 13.16 -5.85
C GLU A 46 -10.37 11.88 -5.04
N TYR A 47 -9.33 11.03 -5.03
CA TYR A 47 -9.36 9.78 -4.27
C TYR A 47 -9.38 10.04 -2.76
N VAL A 48 -8.57 10.96 -2.28
CA VAL A 48 -8.54 11.40 -0.89
C VAL A 48 -9.91 11.94 -0.44
N ASN A 49 -10.63 12.66 -1.31
CA ASN A 49 -11.97 13.15 -0.99
C ASN A 49 -13.03 12.04 -0.91
N LYS A 50 -12.85 10.94 -1.65
CA LYS A 50 -13.75 9.77 -1.61
C LYS A 50 -13.45 8.83 -0.44
N TYR A 51 -12.22 8.84 0.06
CA TYR A 51 -11.74 7.99 1.14
C TYR A 51 -12.67 7.92 2.37
N PRO A 52 -13.06 9.03 3.04
CA PRO A 52 -13.78 8.95 4.31
C PRO A 52 -15.16 8.28 4.15
N VAL A 53 -15.85 8.54 3.05
CA VAL A 53 -17.18 7.97 2.78
C VAL A 53 -17.09 6.46 2.54
N LEU A 54 -16.14 6.04 1.71
CA LEU A 54 -15.95 4.62 1.38
C LEU A 54 -15.43 3.85 2.59
N PHE A 55 -14.47 4.41 3.34
CA PHE A 55 -13.94 3.81 4.55
C PHE A 55 -15.04 3.60 5.60
N GLN A 56 -15.84 4.63 5.88
CA GLN A 56 -16.92 4.53 6.85
C GLN A 56 -17.94 3.44 6.45
N LYS A 57 -18.40 3.42 5.19
CA LYS A 57 -19.33 2.39 4.71
C LYS A 57 -18.74 0.98 4.78
N ALA A 58 -17.46 0.83 4.44
CA ALA A 58 -16.74 -0.43 4.54
C ALA A 58 -16.66 -0.94 5.99
N LEU A 59 -16.43 -0.04 6.96
CA LEU A 59 -16.44 -0.39 8.40
C LEU A 59 -17.79 -0.92 8.87
N TYR A 60 -18.90 -0.44 8.29
CA TYR A 60 -20.26 -0.93 8.58
C TYR A 60 -20.64 -2.19 7.76
N GLY A 61 -19.70 -2.78 7.01
CA GLY A 61 -19.91 -4.05 6.32
C GLY A 61 -20.55 -3.94 4.93
N ASP A 62 -20.63 -2.75 4.34
CA ASP A 62 -21.05 -2.60 2.94
C ASP A 62 -19.99 -3.22 2.01
N LYS A 63 -20.32 -4.38 1.43
CA LYS A 63 -19.43 -5.15 0.55
C LYS A 63 -19.02 -4.38 -0.70
N LYS A 64 -19.91 -3.55 -1.24
CA LYS A 64 -19.61 -2.75 -2.43
C LYS A 64 -18.63 -1.64 -2.05
N ALA A 65 -18.89 -0.94 -0.95
CA ALA A 65 -17.97 0.07 -0.45
C ALA A 65 -16.62 -0.51 -0.06
N LEU A 66 -16.56 -1.73 0.50
CA LEU A 66 -15.31 -2.43 0.82
C LEU A 66 -14.46 -2.69 -0.44
N LYS A 67 -15.09 -3.16 -1.52
CA LYS A 67 -14.39 -3.35 -2.80
C LYS A 67 -13.90 -2.02 -3.36
N GLU A 68 -14.78 -1.02 -3.44
CA GLU A 68 -14.43 0.31 -3.96
C GLU A 68 -13.33 0.98 -3.13
N TYR A 69 -13.36 0.81 -1.81
CA TYR A 69 -12.31 1.24 -0.90
C TYR A 69 -10.97 0.55 -1.20
N SER A 70 -10.96 -0.76 -1.40
CA SER A 70 -9.75 -1.51 -1.75
C SER A 70 -9.17 -1.05 -3.09
N ASP A 71 -10.02 -0.89 -4.11
CA ASP A 71 -9.61 -0.41 -5.44
C ASP A 71 -9.05 1.02 -5.38
N LEU A 72 -9.67 1.88 -4.55
CA LEU A 72 -9.19 3.23 -4.27
C LEU A 72 -7.80 3.21 -3.65
N MET A 73 -7.57 2.34 -2.65
CA MET A 73 -6.28 2.24 -1.96
C MET A 73 -5.16 1.76 -2.88
N LEU A 74 -5.45 0.79 -3.75
CA LEU A 74 -4.50 0.36 -4.78
C LEU A 74 -4.14 1.50 -5.73
N SER A 75 -5.13 2.33 -6.09
CA SER A 75 -4.91 3.48 -6.98
C SER A 75 -4.09 4.57 -6.30
N ILE A 76 -4.35 4.85 -5.02
CA ILE A 76 -3.53 5.74 -4.19
C ILE A 76 -2.08 5.23 -4.13
N ALA A 77 -1.88 3.95 -3.81
CA ALA A 77 -0.54 3.34 -3.70
C ALA A 77 0.28 3.45 -4.98
N LYS A 78 -0.35 3.31 -6.15
CA LYS A 78 0.32 3.52 -7.46
C LYS A 78 0.87 4.94 -7.60
N ILE A 79 0.08 5.95 -7.23
CA ILE A 79 0.52 7.35 -7.27
C ILE A 79 1.62 7.60 -6.23
N GLU A 80 1.48 7.06 -5.02
CA GLU A 80 2.51 7.21 -3.98
C GLU A 80 3.85 6.58 -4.38
N ASN A 81 3.83 5.38 -4.96
CA ASN A 81 5.04 4.73 -5.47
C ASN A 81 5.74 5.59 -6.51
N LYS A 82 4.98 6.18 -7.44
CA LYS A 82 5.55 7.08 -8.46
C LYS A 82 6.17 8.33 -7.85
N ILE A 83 5.51 8.93 -6.86
CA ILE A 83 6.04 10.10 -6.15
C ILE A 83 7.32 9.72 -5.39
N ASN A 84 7.35 8.54 -4.77
CA ASN A 84 8.54 8.03 -4.07
C ASN A 84 9.69 7.76 -5.05
N GLU A 85 9.44 7.17 -6.21
CA GLU A 85 10.43 7.00 -7.28
C GLU A 85 11.04 8.34 -7.70
N LEU A 86 10.20 9.34 -8.00
CA LEU A 86 10.65 10.68 -8.39
C LEU A 86 11.39 11.40 -7.25
N SER A 87 10.97 11.20 -6.00
CA SER A 87 11.64 11.75 -4.83
C SER A 87 13.03 11.15 -4.65
N ASN A 88 13.17 9.83 -4.80
CA ASN A 88 14.43 9.11 -4.69
C ASN A 88 15.40 9.46 -5.83
N ALA A 89 14.87 9.75 -7.02
CA ALA A 89 15.64 10.23 -8.15
C ALA A 89 15.99 11.73 -8.06
N HIS A 90 15.53 12.45 -7.04
CA HIS A 90 15.63 13.91 -6.91
C HIS A 90 14.97 14.70 -8.07
N GLU A 91 14.00 14.08 -8.75
CA GLU A 91 13.27 14.65 -9.88
C GLU A 91 11.91 15.26 -9.48
N LEU A 92 11.52 15.14 -8.20
CA LEU A 92 10.27 15.66 -7.69
C LEU A 92 10.36 17.16 -7.37
N PRO A 93 9.64 18.05 -8.09
CA PRO A 93 9.68 19.48 -7.80
C PRO A 93 9.09 19.78 -6.42
N TYR A 94 9.71 20.72 -5.68
CA TYR A 94 9.30 21.08 -4.32
C TYR A 94 7.81 21.44 -4.19
N ARG A 95 7.26 22.20 -5.16
CA ARG A 95 5.83 22.57 -5.18
C ARG A 95 4.92 21.32 -5.15
N GLN A 96 5.30 20.30 -5.91
CA GLN A 96 4.52 19.07 -6.03
C GLN A 96 4.70 18.17 -4.82
N PHE A 97 5.91 18.13 -4.26
CA PHE A 97 6.15 17.47 -2.99
C PHE A 97 5.31 18.08 -1.86
N LYS A 98 5.25 19.42 -1.77
CA LYS A 98 4.42 20.11 -0.79
C LYS A 98 2.93 19.78 -0.94
N LYS A 99 2.40 19.87 -2.18
CA LYS A 99 1.01 19.51 -2.49
C LYS A 99 0.71 18.05 -2.13
N TYR A 100 1.62 17.13 -2.45
CA TYR A 100 1.49 15.72 -2.06
C TYR A 100 1.39 15.56 -0.54
N LYS A 101 2.27 16.20 0.23
CA LYS A 101 2.27 16.11 1.70
C LYS A 101 0.96 16.61 2.33
N GLU A 102 0.42 17.72 1.82
CA GLU A 102 -0.87 18.28 2.23
C GLU A 102 -2.06 17.35 1.89
N LEU A 103 -2.00 16.66 0.76
CA LEU A 103 -3.04 15.69 0.39
C LEU A 103 -2.93 14.42 1.23
N LYS A 104 -1.72 13.92 1.46
CA LYS A 104 -1.48 12.70 2.24
C LYS A 104 -1.98 12.83 3.68
N SER A 105 -1.82 14.00 4.31
CA SER A 105 -2.31 14.22 5.67
C SER A 105 -3.83 14.10 5.80
N LYS A 106 -4.60 14.14 4.71
CA LYS A 106 -6.06 13.94 4.76
C LYS A 106 -6.47 12.46 4.80
N LEU A 107 -5.57 11.54 4.45
CA LEU A 107 -5.82 10.08 4.56
C LEU A 107 -5.57 9.55 5.96
N THR A 108 -4.85 10.31 6.79
CA THR A 108 -4.48 9.93 8.16
C THR A 108 -5.10 10.96 9.10
N PRO A 109 -6.29 10.70 9.68
CA PRO A 109 -6.81 11.53 10.77
C PRO A 109 -5.94 11.43 12.02
#